data_AF-A0A497QGJ3-F1
#
_entry.id   AF-A0A497QGJ3-F1
#
_cell.length_a   1.000
_cell.length_b   1.000
_cell.length_c   1.000
_cell.angle_alpha   90.00
_cell.angle_beta   90.00
_cell.angle_gamma   90.00
#
_symmetry.space_group_name_H-M   'P 1'
#
loop_
_entity.id
_entity.type
_entity.pdbx_description
1 polymer ?
#
loop_
_entity_poly.entity_id
_entity_poly.type
_entity_poly.pdbx_seq_one_letter_code
_entity_poly.pdbx_strand_id
1 'polypeptide(L)'
;MWPDMDVAFSKLMNPRMRMGITVLQALLAQLKGPIMRPREIRDLMEDIYGEKMSKQSITNAARRLQELYLLHRPIDGGYAVRYGYLISILLGAMMDLTRKIEELEDEIESLKKAVRSQ
;
A
#
# COMPACT_ATOMS: atom_id res chain seq x y z
N MET A 1 -8.77 -24.24 -1.71
CA MET A 1 -9.29 -23.36 -2.77
C MET A 1 -9.36 -21.96 -2.19
N TRP A 2 -8.64 -21.00 -2.78
CA TRP A 2 -8.67 -19.62 -2.30
C TRP A 2 -10.07 -19.03 -2.56
N PRO A 3 -10.61 -18.22 -1.65
CA PRO A 3 -11.86 -17.53 -1.93
C PRO A 3 -11.70 -16.65 -3.17
N ASP A 4 -12.78 -16.50 -3.92
CA ASP A 4 -12.87 -15.47 -4.96
C ASP A 4 -12.48 -14.10 -4.36
N MET A 5 -11.71 -13.31 -5.11
CA MET A 5 -11.27 -11.99 -4.67
C MET A 5 -12.47 -11.11 -4.29
N ASP A 6 -13.55 -11.17 -5.05
CA ASP A 6 -14.76 -10.38 -4.79
C ASP A 6 -15.40 -10.76 -3.45
N VAL A 7 -15.45 -12.05 -3.15
CA VAL A 7 -15.98 -12.56 -1.88
C VAL A 7 -15.07 -12.18 -0.71
N ALA A 8 -13.75 -12.22 -0.90
CA ALA A 8 -12.79 -11.81 0.12
C ALA A 8 -12.91 -10.30 0.42
N PHE A 9 -12.98 -9.46 -0.60
CA PHE A 9 -13.15 -8.01 -0.44
C PHE A 9 -14.49 -7.66 0.19
N SER A 10 -15.60 -8.24 -0.28
CA SER A 10 -16.92 -8.02 0.34
C SER A 10 -16.93 -8.35 1.83
N LYS A 11 -16.26 -9.44 2.23
CA LYS A 11 -16.09 -9.79 3.65
C LYS A 11 -15.25 -8.75 4.39
N LEU A 12 -14.12 -8.32 3.83
CA LEU A 12 -13.25 -7.31 4.44
C LEU A 12 -13.96 -5.96 4.61
N MET A 13 -14.82 -5.59 3.65
CA MET A 13 -15.60 -4.35 3.70
C MET A 13 -16.70 -4.35 4.76
N ASN A 14 -17.06 -5.52 5.30
CA ASN A 14 -18.05 -5.62 6.36
C ASN A 14 -17.60 -4.82 7.60
N PRO A 15 -18.42 -3.90 8.16
CA PRO A 15 -18.05 -3.12 9.34
C PRO A 15 -17.65 -3.97 10.57
N ARG A 16 -18.17 -5.19 10.68
CA ARG A 16 -17.82 -6.15 11.76
C ARG A 16 -16.40 -6.71 11.62
N MET A 17 -15.79 -6.61 10.44
CA MET A 17 -14.42 -7.06 10.19
C MET A 17 -13.35 -6.05 10.59
N ARG A 18 -13.73 -4.91 11.19
CA ARG A 18 -12.77 -3.89 11.66
C ARG A 18 -11.64 -4.48 12.49
N MET A 19 -11.98 -5.32 13.48
CA MET A 19 -10.96 -6.00 14.30
C MET A 19 -10.11 -6.99 13.50
N GLY A 20 -10.70 -7.70 12.54
CA GLY A 20 -9.97 -8.60 11.65
C GLY A 20 -8.94 -7.86 10.79
N ILE A 21 -9.29 -6.66 10.30
CA ILE A 21 -8.35 -5.79 9.56
C ILE A 21 -7.24 -5.31 10.48
N THR A 22 -7.56 -4.89 11.70
CA THR A 22 -6.54 -4.48 12.68
C THR A 22 -5.56 -5.62 12.98
N VAL A 23 -6.05 -6.85 13.16
CA VAL A 23 -5.21 -8.03 13.35
C VAL A 23 -4.32 -8.26 12.11
N LEU A 24 -4.89 -8.19 10.91
CA LEU A 24 -4.14 -8.36 9.67
C LEU A 24 -3.02 -7.30 9.54
N GLN A 25 -3.32 -6.03 9.83
CA GLN A 25 -2.33 -4.95 9.83
C GLN A 25 -1.22 -5.18 10.86
N ALA A 26 -1.56 -5.65 12.06
CA ALA A 26 -0.58 -5.96 13.10
C ALA A 26 0.35 -7.11 12.70
N LEU A 27 -0.19 -8.16 12.08
CA LEU A 27 0.60 -9.29 11.55
C LEU A 27 1.49 -8.86 10.38
N LEU A 28 0.96 -8.05 9.48
CA LEU A 28 1.72 -7.49 8.35
C LEU A 28 2.87 -6.60 8.83
N ALA A 29 2.71 -5.83 9.91
CA ALA A 29 3.73 -4.88 10.38
C ALA A 29 5.13 -5.50 10.61
N GLN A 30 5.20 -6.81 10.84
CA GLN A 30 6.46 -7.55 11.01
C GLN A 30 7.17 -7.86 9.68
N LEU A 31 6.44 -7.84 8.56
CA LEU A 31 6.95 -8.19 7.24
C LEU A 31 7.81 -7.06 6.66
N LYS A 32 9.11 -7.35 6.52
CA LYS A 32 10.11 -6.48 5.91
C LYS A 32 10.82 -7.22 4.78
N GLY A 33 11.32 -6.45 3.81
CA GLY A 33 12.18 -6.97 2.76
C GLY A 33 13.61 -7.21 3.22
N PRO A 34 14.43 -7.80 2.32
CA PRO A 34 15.85 -7.97 2.57
C PRO A 34 16.52 -6.60 2.76
N ILE A 35 17.57 -6.57 3.59
CA ILE A 35 18.39 -5.38 3.77
C ILE A 35 19.27 -5.24 2.53
N MET A 36 19.18 -4.10 1.85
CA MET A 36 20.04 -3.74 0.73
C MET A 36 20.99 -2.62 1.13
N ARG A 37 22.27 -2.77 0.81
CA ARG A 37 23.30 -1.76 1.02
C ARG A 37 23.12 -0.62 0.02
N PRO A 38 23.54 0.62 0.35
CA PRO A 38 23.41 1.76 -0.55
C PRO A 38 24.08 1.56 -1.91
N ARG A 39 25.19 0.82 -1.96
CA ARG A 39 25.90 0.49 -3.20
C ARG A 39 25.06 -0.43 -4.09
N GLU A 40 24.45 -1.46 -3.52
CA GLU A 40 23.60 -2.41 -4.26
C GLU A 40 22.37 -1.70 -4.85
N ILE A 41 21.78 -0.75 -4.12
CA ILE A 41 20.68 0.07 -4.66
C ILE A 41 21.18 0.95 -5.81
N ARG A 42 22.37 1.53 -5.70
CA ARG A 42 22.94 2.39 -6.75
C ARG A 42 23.19 1.61 -8.04
N ASP A 43 23.79 0.43 -7.90
CA ASP A 43 24.10 -0.45 -9.03
C ASP A 43 22.79 -0.93 -9.68
N LEU A 44 21.79 -1.34 -8.88
CA LEU A 44 20.46 -1.69 -9.38
C LEU A 44 19.74 -0.54 -10.12
N MET A 45 19.86 0.70 -9.63
CA MET A 45 19.25 1.87 -10.28
C MET A 45 19.92 2.18 -11.62
N GLU A 46 21.24 2.00 -11.73
CA GLU A 46 21.98 2.13 -12.97
C GLU A 46 21.54 1.06 -13.99
N ASP A 47 21.34 -0.19 -13.55
CA ASP A 47 20.84 -1.27 -14.40
C ASP A 47 19.42 -1.01 -14.92
N ILE A 48 18.53 -0.45 -14.09
CA ILE A 48 17.13 -0.19 -14.44
C ILE A 48 16.99 1.03 -15.36
N TYR A 49 17.70 2.12 -15.05
CA TYR A 49 17.48 3.43 -15.68
C TYR A 49 18.59 3.83 -16.67
N GLY A 50 19.68 3.06 -16.76
CA GLY A 50 20.82 3.36 -17.62
C GLY A 50 21.69 4.54 -17.15
N GLU A 51 21.43 5.09 -15.96
CA GLU A 51 22.16 6.24 -15.41
C GLU A 51 22.58 6.00 -13.95
N LYS A 52 23.86 6.31 -13.66
CA LYS A 52 24.41 6.19 -12.33
C LYS A 52 23.94 7.33 -11.42
N MET A 53 22.95 7.05 -10.59
CA MET A 53 22.46 8.01 -9.58
C MET A 53 23.56 8.44 -8.61
N SER A 54 23.50 9.69 -8.15
CA SER A 54 24.43 10.18 -7.12
C SER A 54 24.14 9.52 -5.76
N LYS A 55 25.18 9.32 -4.94
CA LYS A 55 25.03 8.80 -3.56
C LYS A 55 24.11 9.68 -2.72
N GLN A 56 24.18 11.00 -2.92
CA GLN A 56 23.37 11.98 -2.19
C GLN A 56 21.89 11.87 -2.58
N SER A 57 21.58 11.70 -3.86
CA SER A 57 20.21 11.50 -4.36
C SER A 57 19.56 10.27 -3.72
N ILE A 58 20.28 9.13 -3.70
CA ILE A 58 19.80 7.88 -3.08
C ILE A 58 19.59 8.06 -1.57
N THR A 59 20.53 8.70 -0.88
CA THR A 59 20.44 8.93 0.56
C THR A 59 19.24 9.82 0.92
N ASN A 60 19.01 10.88 0.16
CA ASN A 60 17.88 11.80 0.35
C ASN A 60 16.54 11.11 0.09
N ALA A 61 16.43 10.34 -0.99
CA ALA A 61 15.24 9.57 -1.28
C ALA A 61 14.95 8.55 -0.16
N ALA A 62 15.97 7.80 0.27
CA ALA A 62 15.84 6.83 1.34
C ALA A 62 15.42 7.48 2.68
N ARG A 63 15.94 8.68 2.98
CA ARG A 63 15.51 9.45 4.16
C ARG A 63 14.03 9.83 4.10
N ARG A 64 13.55 10.37 2.97
CA ARG A 64 12.12 10.71 2.79
C ARG A 64 11.23 9.48 2.93
N LEU A 65 11.64 8.36 2.34
CA LEU A 65 10.91 7.09 2.47
C LEU A 65 10.93 6.54 3.91
N GLN A 66 12.00 6.79 4.66
CA GLN A 66 12.05 6.46 6.09
C GLN A 66 11.12 7.35 6.92
N GLU A 67 11.07 8.66 6.64
CA GLU A 67 10.14 9.61 7.28
C GLU A 67 8.67 9.22 7.03
N LEU A 68 8.38 8.61 5.88
CA LEU A 68 7.07 8.04 5.53
C LEU A 68 6.86 6.62 6.08
N TYR A 69 7.77 6.07 6.88
CA TYR A 69 7.71 4.70 7.39
C TYR A 69 7.63 3.60 6.31
N LEU A 70 8.03 3.90 5.07
CA LEU A 70 8.09 2.92 3.98
C LEU A 70 9.42 2.14 3.97
N LEU A 71 10.48 2.75 4.48
CA LEU A 71 11.77 2.11 4.70
C LEU A 71 12.07 1.92 6.19
N HIS A 72 12.76 0.83 6.48
CA HIS A 72 13.48 0.60 7.72
C HIS A 72 14.96 0.74 7.44
N ARG A 73 15.67 1.48 8.30
CA ARG A 73 17.13 1.58 8.30
C ARG A 73 17.66 0.89 9.55
N PRO A 74 18.25 -0.31 9.41
CA PRO A 74 18.92 -1.00 10.51
C PRO A 74 20.11 -0.21 11.06
N ILE A 75 20.49 -0.48 12.31
CA ILE A 75 21.62 0.20 12.99
C ILE A 75 22.95 -0.14 12.30
N ASP A 76 23.09 -1.37 11.83
CA ASP A 76 24.21 -1.91 11.06
C ASP A 76 24.27 -1.41 9.61
N GLY A 77 23.27 -0.63 9.18
CA GLY A 77 23.23 0.05 7.89
C GLY A 77 22.36 -0.62 6.84
N GLY A 78 22.30 0.00 5.66
CA GLY A 78 21.42 -0.44 4.56
C GLY A 78 19.97 0.03 4.70
N TYR A 79 19.11 -0.49 3.83
CA TYR A 79 17.71 -0.14 3.73
C TYR A 79 16.88 -1.40 3.49
N ALA A 80 15.76 -1.54 4.20
CA ALA A 80 14.79 -2.60 3.99
C ALA A 80 13.40 -1.99 3.80
N VAL A 81 12.66 -2.45 2.80
CA VAL A 81 11.27 -2.01 2.59
C VAL A 81 10.38 -2.61 3.68
N ARG A 82 9.49 -1.80 4.25
CA ARG A 82 8.45 -2.27 5.19
C ARG A 82 7.24 -2.77 4.39
N TYR A 83 7.38 -3.94 3.76
CA TYR A 83 6.34 -4.52 2.89
C TYR A 83 4.97 -4.55 3.54
N GLY A 84 4.89 -4.97 4.81
CA GLY A 84 3.60 -5.02 5.49
C GLY A 84 2.92 -3.67 5.67
N TYR A 85 3.69 -2.60 5.89
CA TYR A 85 3.15 -1.25 5.96
C TYR A 85 2.64 -0.79 4.60
N LEU A 86 3.41 -1.04 3.53
CA LEU A 86 2.99 -0.75 2.16
C LEU A 86 1.71 -1.49 1.78
N ILE A 87 1.64 -2.79 2.06
CA ILE A 87 0.43 -3.61 1.83
C ILE A 87 -0.75 -3.05 2.64
N SER A 88 -0.54 -2.62 3.89
CA SER A 88 -1.60 -2.04 4.71
C SER A 88 -2.14 -0.73 4.15
N ILE A 89 -1.27 0.13 3.62
CA ILE A 89 -1.67 1.36 2.92
C ILE A 89 -2.50 1.02 1.69
N LEU A 90 -2.02 0.10 0.84
CA LEU A 90 -2.71 -0.29 -0.38
C LEU A 90 -4.08 -0.92 -0.09
N LEU A 91 -4.17 -1.78 0.93
CA LEU A 91 -5.44 -2.36 1.37
C LEU A 91 -6.41 -1.27 1.81
N GLY A 92 -5.96 -0.32 2.65
CA GLY A 92 -6.79 0.81 3.07
C GLY A 92 -7.28 1.64 1.89
N ALA A 93 -6.39 1.97 0.95
CA ALA A 93 -6.74 2.74 -0.25
C ALA A 93 -7.78 2.02 -1.13
N MET A 94 -7.65 0.69 -1.31
CA MET A 94 -8.63 -0.10 -2.06
C MET A 94 -10.00 -0.14 -1.37
N MET A 95 -10.02 -0.28 -0.04
CA MET A 95 -11.26 -0.24 0.73
C MET A 95 -11.95 1.12 0.63
N ASP A 96 -11.19 2.21 0.70
CA ASP A 96 -11.72 3.56 0.54
C ASP A 96 -12.28 3.81 -0.87
N LEU A 97 -11.58 3.35 -1.90
CA LEU A 97 -12.06 3.43 -3.29
C LEU A 97 -13.35 2.63 -3.49
N THR A 98 -13.43 1.44 -2.91
CA THR A 98 -14.62 0.58 -3.00
C THR A 98 -15.83 1.28 -2.38
N ARG A 99 -15.68 1.89 -1.19
CA ARG A 99 -16.77 2.66 -0.55
C ARG A 99 -17.22 3.84 -1.41
N LYS A 100 -16.27 4.57 -2.01
CA LYS A 100 -16.61 5.70 -2.90
C LYS A 100 -17.36 5.26 -4.15
N ILE A 101 -17.05 4.08 -4.68
CA ILE A 101 -17.77 3.52 -5.83
C ILE A 101 -19.22 3.18 -5.41
N GLU A 102 -19.40 2.51 -4.27
CA GLU A 102 -20.74 2.20 -3.74
C GLU A 102 -21.57 3.47 -3.52
N GLU A 103 -20.98 4.51 -2.93
CA GLU A 103 -21.62 5.82 -2.74
C GLU A 103 -22.06 6.46 -4.07
N LEU A 104 -21.18 6.44 -5.09
CA LEU A 104 -21.48 6.97 -6.42
C LEU A 104 -22.57 6.16 -7.15
N GLU A 105 -22.58 4.84 -6.98
CA GLU A 105 -23.61 3.96 -7.55
C GLU A 105 -24.99 4.27 -6.97
N ASP A 106 -25.07 4.47 -5.65
CA ASP A 106 -26.30 4.87 -4.94
C ASP A 106 -26.80 6.25 -5.38
N GLU A 107 -25.90 7.22 -5.56
CA GLU A 107 -26.22 8.55 -6.09
C GLU A 107 -26.79 8.47 -7.52
N ILE A 108 -26.14 7.69 -8.40
CA ILE A 108 -26.60 7.49 -9.78
C ILE A 108 -28.00 6.85 -9.81
N GLU A 109 -28.25 5.85 -8.97
CA GLU A 109 -29.55 5.19 -8.92
C GLU A 109 -30.65 6.13 -8.42
N SER A 110 -30.33 6.99 -7.45
CA SER A 110 -31.23 8.03 -6.95
C SER A 110 -31.59 9.05 -8.04
N LEU A 111 -30.61 9.50 -8.82
CA LEU A 111 -30.84 10.40 -9.96
C LEU A 111 -31.69 9.74 -11.05
N LYS A 112 -31.43 8.47 -11.39
CA LYS A 112 -32.24 7.72 -12.36
C LYS A 112 -33.70 7.62 -11.94
N LYS A 113 -33.96 7.39 -10.64
CA LYS A 113 -35.33 7.36 -10.09
C LYS A 113 -36.02 8.72 -10.21
N ALA A 114 -35.32 9.80 -9.87
CA ALA A 114 -35.85 11.16 -9.97
C ALA A 114 -36.23 11.54 -11.41
N VAL A 115 -35.40 11.18 -12.40
CA VAL A 115 -35.70 11.42 -13.83
C VAL A 115 -36.91 10.61 -14.32
N ARG A 116 -37.08 9.36 -13.86
CA ARG A 116 -38.22 8.51 -14.25
C ARG A 116 -39.56 8.92 -13.62
N SER A 117 -39.51 9.71 -12.55
CA SER A 117 -40.71 10.24 -11.87
C SER A 117 -41.20 11.58 -12.43
N GLN A 118 -40.54 12.11 -13.47
CA GLN A 118 -40.97 13.27 -14.25
C GLN A 118 -41.58 12.81 -15.58
#